data_AF-A0A8J1T7U8-F1
#
_entry.id   AF-A0A8J1T7U8-F1
#
_cell.length_a   1.000
_cell.length_b   1.000
_cell.length_c   1.000
_cell.angle_alpha   90.00
_cell.angle_beta   90.00
_cell.angle_gamma   90.00
#
_symmetry.space_group_name_H-M   'P 1'
#
loop_
_entity.id
_entity.type
_entity.pdbx_description
1 polymer ?
#
loop_
_entity_poly.entity_id
_entity_poly.type
_entity_poly.pdbx_seq_one_letter_code
_entity_poly.pdbx_strand_id
1 'polypeptide(L)'
;MTSSREVGKEIDNMAQETEDHFKEMEKPDMIERDPNNINDHIGVEFEDIIAEPDGAHSQDCVWRNSYKCFNCGKNLCYKILTFICALPLALCWGCSFACISFSHIWQVTPCYKVLDINCGCIRKFWGLCVNCAIGPCCEACSLFFAPFASSGTKVTIQ
;
A
#
# COMPACT_ATOMS: atom_id res chain seq x y z
N MET A 1 -1.52 -13.88 44.16
CA MET A 1 -2.57 -13.88 43.11
C MET A 1 -2.89 -12.49 42.56
N THR A 2 -2.47 -11.40 43.21
CA THR A 2 -2.67 -10.01 42.73
C THR A 2 -1.70 -9.60 41.60
N SER A 3 -0.45 -10.08 41.64
CA SER A 3 0.61 -9.66 40.70
C SER A 3 0.33 -10.01 39.22
N SER A 4 -0.13 -11.23 38.89
CA SER A 4 -0.43 -11.60 37.50
C SER A 4 -1.63 -10.84 36.90
N ARG A 5 -2.52 -10.31 37.75
CA ARG A 5 -3.71 -9.56 37.33
C ARG A 5 -3.38 -8.08 37.05
N GLU A 6 -2.32 -7.56 37.66
CA GLU A 6 -1.81 -6.21 37.39
C GLU A 6 -0.95 -6.20 36.12
N VAL A 7 -0.12 -7.22 35.91
CA VAL A 7 0.66 -7.39 34.67
C VAL A 7 -0.25 -7.51 33.44
N GLY A 8 -1.38 -8.22 33.54
CA GLY A 8 -2.37 -8.29 32.45
C GLY A 8 -2.93 -6.92 32.07
N LYS A 9 -3.27 -6.08 33.06
CA LYS A 9 -3.79 -4.73 32.82
C LYS A 9 -2.77 -3.80 32.17
N GLU A 10 -1.49 -3.92 32.52
CA GLU A 10 -0.44 -3.12 31.87
C GLU A 10 -0.21 -3.54 30.41
N ILE A 11 -0.29 -4.84 30.12
CA ILE A 11 -0.21 -5.34 28.74
C ILE A 11 -1.40 -4.86 27.92
N ASP A 12 -2.61 -4.89 28.47
CA ASP A 12 -3.82 -4.38 27.81
C ASP A 12 -3.72 -2.86 27.55
N ASN A 13 -3.24 -2.08 28.52
CA ASN A 13 -3.02 -0.64 28.34
C ASN A 13 -1.96 -0.34 27.27
N MET A 14 -0.85 -1.09 27.24
CA MET A 14 0.22 -0.91 26.26
C MET A 14 -0.22 -1.30 24.84
N ALA A 15 -1.02 -2.36 24.71
CA ALA A 15 -1.63 -2.75 23.45
C ALA A 15 -2.58 -1.65 22.96
N GLN A 16 -3.38 -1.09 23.85
CA GLN A 16 -4.34 -0.05 23.51
C GLN A 16 -3.67 1.28 23.14
N GLU A 17 -2.63 1.71 23.87
CA GLU A 17 -1.81 2.87 23.50
C GLU A 17 -1.14 2.67 22.14
N THR A 18 -0.66 1.45 21.84
CA THR A 18 -0.06 1.15 20.53
C THR A 18 -1.10 1.21 19.41
N GLU A 19 -2.32 0.73 19.64
CA GLU A 19 -3.43 0.83 18.68
C GLU A 19 -3.91 2.28 18.49
N ASP A 20 -3.96 3.08 19.56
CA ASP A 20 -4.30 4.50 19.51
C ASP A 20 -3.21 5.31 18.77
N HIS A 21 -1.94 5.02 19.03
CA HIS A 21 -0.82 5.61 18.29
C HIS A 21 -0.82 5.22 16.80
N PHE A 22 -1.17 3.98 16.47
CA PHE A 22 -1.31 3.55 15.09
C PHE A 22 -2.47 4.26 14.38
N LYS A 23 -3.61 4.43 15.05
CA LYS A 23 -4.74 5.20 14.52
C LYS A 23 -4.43 6.69 14.37
N GLU A 24 -3.53 7.24 15.17
CA GLU A 24 -3.11 8.62 15.04
C GLU A 24 -2.25 8.85 13.79
N MET A 25 -1.36 7.92 13.45
CA MET A 25 -0.53 7.99 12.23
C MET A 25 -1.30 7.80 10.93
N GLU A 26 -2.51 7.21 10.97
CA GLU A 26 -3.36 7.07 9.78
C GLU A 26 -4.12 8.37 9.45
N LYS A 27 -4.17 9.34 10.36
CA LYS A 27 -4.87 10.60 10.13
C LYS A 27 -4.07 11.47 9.13
N PRO A 28 -4.74 12.10 8.15
CA PRO A 28 -4.06 13.00 7.24
C PRO A 28 -3.45 14.19 8.00
N ASP A 29 -2.21 14.55 7.68
CA ASP A 29 -1.57 15.73 8.24
C ASP A 29 -2.32 16.99 7.77
N MET A 30 -2.83 17.74 8.75
CA MET A 30 -3.65 18.92 8.50
C MET A 30 -2.82 20.18 8.25
N ILE A 31 -1.52 20.12 8.56
CA ILE A 31 -0.57 21.22 8.48
C ILE A 31 0.22 21.11 7.16
N GLU A 32 0.81 19.94 6.89
CA GLU A 32 1.56 19.69 5.66
C GLU A 32 0.75 18.84 4.68
N ARG A 33 0.07 19.51 3.74
CA ARG A 33 -0.80 18.84 2.74
C ARG A 33 -0.06 18.30 1.52
N ASP A 34 1.25 18.56 1.40
CA ASP A 34 2.10 18.05 0.32
C ASP A 34 3.43 17.51 0.86
N PRO A 35 3.40 16.39 1.63
CA PRO A 35 4.59 15.83 2.28
C PRO A 35 5.66 15.32 1.29
N ASN A 36 5.30 15.14 0.02
CA ASN A 36 6.22 14.69 -1.03
C ASN A 36 6.68 15.84 -1.94
N ASN A 37 6.26 17.07 -1.61
CA ASN A 37 6.53 18.29 -2.38
C ASN A 37 6.31 18.12 -3.89
N ILE A 38 5.20 17.49 -4.29
CA ILE A 38 4.90 17.24 -5.71
C ILE A 38 4.49 18.53 -6.43
N ASN A 39 4.05 19.54 -5.68
CA ASN A 39 3.53 20.81 -6.19
C ASN A 39 4.48 21.99 -5.98
N ASP A 40 5.78 21.74 -5.74
CA ASP A 40 6.80 22.78 -5.53
C ASP A 40 6.74 23.89 -6.61
N HIS A 41 6.54 23.49 -7.85
CA HIS A 41 6.43 24.37 -9.02
C HIS A 41 5.23 25.35 -9.01
N ILE A 42 4.24 25.16 -8.14
CA ILE A 42 3.01 25.98 -8.06
C ILE A 42 3.20 27.13 -7.05
N GLY A 43 4.27 27.10 -6.25
CA GLY A 43 4.59 28.08 -5.21
C GLY A 43 5.08 29.43 -5.73
N VAL A 44 4.39 30.04 -6.70
CA VAL A 44 4.76 31.33 -7.28
C VAL A 44 4.37 32.48 -6.33
N GLU A 45 5.33 33.34 -6.00
CA GLU A 45 5.14 34.49 -5.11
C GLU A 45 4.71 35.76 -5.86
N PHE A 46 4.23 36.78 -5.14
CA PHE A 46 3.80 38.04 -5.75
C PHE A 46 4.93 38.72 -6.52
N GLU A 47 6.16 38.63 -5.99
CA GLU A 47 7.37 39.22 -6.56
C GLU A 47 7.80 38.49 -7.84
N ASP A 48 7.55 37.18 -7.96
CA ASP A 48 7.81 36.40 -9.19
C ASP A 48 6.90 36.79 -10.36
N ILE A 49 5.71 37.33 -10.07
CA ILE A 49 4.69 37.65 -11.09
C ILE A 49 4.83 39.08 -11.58
N ILE A 50 5.07 40.03 -10.67
CA ILE A 50 5.09 41.46 -10.99
C ILE A 50 6.51 41.99 -11.19
N ALA A 51 7.51 41.44 -10.48
CA ALA A 51 8.94 41.74 -10.57
C ALA A 51 9.26 43.20 -10.97
N GLU A 52 9.01 44.16 -10.07
CA GLU A 52 9.39 45.55 -10.33
C GLU A 52 10.92 45.70 -10.40
N PRO A 53 11.49 46.31 -11.46
CA PRO A 53 12.94 46.54 -11.54
C PRO A 53 13.38 47.70 -10.64
N ASP A 54 14.59 47.63 -10.09
CA ASP A 54 15.17 48.62 -9.14
C ASP A 54 15.08 50.08 -9.60
N GLY A 55 14.98 50.35 -10.91
CA GLY A 55 14.91 51.70 -11.48
C GLY A 55 13.50 52.32 -11.55
N ALA A 56 12.43 51.57 -11.29
CA ALA A 56 11.04 52.02 -11.46
C ALA A 56 10.13 51.56 -10.30
N HIS A 57 10.60 51.72 -9.06
CA HIS A 57 9.88 51.32 -7.86
C HIS A 57 8.58 52.10 -7.68
N SER A 58 7.45 51.40 -7.54
CA SER A 58 6.18 51.99 -7.13
C SER A 58 6.24 52.45 -5.68
N GLN A 59 5.40 53.42 -5.30
CA GLN A 59 5.35 53.93 -3.93
C GLN A 59 5.12 52.79 -2.91
N ASP A 60 5.88 52.79 -1.81
CA ASP A 60 5.86 51.75 -0.78
C ASP A 60 4.45 51.38 -0.25
N CYS A 61 3.54 52.37 -0.24
CA CYS A 61 2.17 52.16 0.21
C CYS A 61 1.34 51.35 -0.80
N VAL A 62 1.52 51.60 -2.10
CA VAL A 62 0.84 50.89 -3.18
C VAL A 62 1.36 49.47 -3.27
N TRP A 63 2.69 49.30 -3.26
CA TRP A 63 3.32 47.98 -3.31
C TRP A 63 2.84 47.05 -2.18
N ARG A 64 2.84 47.56 -0.94
CA ARG A 64 2.43 46.79 0.24
C ARG A 64 0.93 46.48 0.28
N ASN A 65 0.10 47.37 -0.26
CA ASN A 65 -1.34 47.13 -0.37
C ASN A 65 -1.64 46.10 -1.47
N SER A 66 -0.98 46.20 -2.62
CA SER A 66 -1.08 45.23 -3.71
C SER A 66 -0.64 43.83 -3.27
N TYR A 67 0.48 43.73 -2.56
CA TYR A 67 0.96 42.46 -1.96
C TYR A 67 -0.09 41.81 -1.05
N LYS A 68 -0.68 42.59 -0.12
CA LYS A 68 -1.71 42.08 0.80
C LYS A 68 -2.98 41.67 0.07
N CYS A 69 -3.44 42.48 -0.88
CA CYS A 69 -4.66 42.21 -1.65
C CYS A 69 -4.49 40.96 -2.52
N PHE A 70 -3.36 40.81 -3.20
CA PHE A 70 -3.03 39.64 -4.01
C PHE A 70 -3.01 38.36 -3.17
N ASN A 71 -2.28 38.36 -2.05
CA ASN A 71 -2.18 37.19 -1.19
C ASN A 71 -3.54 36.81 -0.57
N CYS A 72 -4.32 37.80 -0.12
CA CYS A 72 -5.67 37.56 0.40
C CYS A 72 -6.60 36.98 -0.67
N GLY A 73 -6.62 37.59 -1.86
CA GLY A 73 -7.45 37.15 -2.99
C GLY A 73 -7.10 35.74 -3.46
N LYS A 74 -5.81 35.44 -3.63
CA LYS A 74 -5.31 34.11 -3.98
C LYS A 74 -5.74 33.06 -2.95
N ASN A 75 -5.52 33.33 -1.66
CA ASN A 75 -5.84 32.39 -0.60
C ASN A 75 -7.35 32.18 -0.45
N LEU A 76 -8.16 33.24 -0.55
CA LEU A 76 -9.61 33.12 -0.47
C LEU A 76 -10.18 32.35 -1.66
N CYS A 77 -9.76 32.69 -2.88
CA CYS A 77 -10.18 31.99 -4.09
C CYS A 77 -9.82 30.51 -4.03
N TYR A 78 -8.57 30.19 -3.66
CA TYR A 78 -8.11 28.82 -3.50
C TYR A 78 -8.96 28.03 -2.49
N LYS A 79 -9.27 28.63 -1.32
CA LYS A 79 -10.11 27.97 -0.30
C LYS A 79 -11.54 27.72 -0.78
N ILE A 80 -12.15 28.68 -1.47
CA ILE A 80 -13.49 28.52 -2.03
C ILE A 80 -13.51 27.42 -3.10
N LEU A 81 -12.56 27.46 -4.03
CA LEU A 81 -12.45 26.48 -5.11
C LEU A 81 -12.18 25.07 -4.55
N THR A 82 -11.33 24.96 -3.53
CA THR A 82 -11.08 23.71 -2.82
C THR A 82 -12.36 23.18 -2.19
N PHE A 83 -13.17 24.02 -1.55
CA PHE A 83 -14.42 23.55 -0.95
C PHE A 83 -15.42 23.02 -1.99
N ILE A 84 -15.56 23.74 -3.10
CA ILE A 84 -16.49 23.40 -4.18
C ILE A 84 -16.02 22.17 -4.96
N CYS A 85 -14.72 22.01 -5.20
CA CYS A 85 -14.19 20.96 -6.05
C CYS A 85 -13.70 19.74 -5.27
N ALA A 86 -12.97 19.94 -4.17
CA ALA A 86 -12.35 18.82 -3.46
C ALA A 86 -13.38 17.92 -2.78
N LEU A 87 -14.46 18.49 -2.22
CA LEU A 87 -15.50 17.70 -1.54
C LEU A 87 -16.25 16.75 -2.50
N PRO A 88 -16.80 17.20 -3.65
CA PRO A 88 -17.45 16.28 -4.58
C PRO A 88 -16.47 15.32 -5.25
N LEU A 89 -15.22 15.75 -5.52
CA LEU A 89 -14.19 14.85 -6.04
C LEU A 89 -13.88 13.74 -5.03
N ALA A 90 -13.65 14.07 -3.76
CA ALA A 90 -13.39 13.09 -2.71
C ALA A 90 -14.55 12.09 -2.59
N LEU A 91 -15.80 12.56 -2.65
CA LEU A 91 -16.97 11.69 -2.66
C LEU A 91 -17.03 10.79 -3.91
N CYS A 92 -16.73 11.33 -5.09
CA CYS A 92 -16.71 10.55 -6.34
C CYS A 92 -15.65 9.44 -6.31
N TRP A 93 -14.44 9.76 -5.84
CA TRP A 93 -13.36 8.79 -5.66
C TRP A 93 -13.71 7.74 -4.60
N GLY A 94 -14.28 8.15 -3.47
CA GLY A 94 -14.74 7.24 -2.42
C GLY A 94 -15.82 6.27 -2.91
N CYS A 95 -16.82 6.76 -3.64
CA CYS A 95 -17.85 5.91 -4.25
C CYS A 95 -17.26 4.94 -5.28
N SER A 96 -16.31 5.40 -6.10
CA SER A 96 -15.64 4.55 -7.10
C SER A 96 -14.88 3.41 -6.42
N PHE A 97 -14.12 3.72 -5.36
CA PHE A 97 -13.40 2.72 -4.59
C PHE A 97 -14.34 1.72 -3.89
N ALA A 98 -15.48 2.19 -3.37
CA ALA A 98 -16.50 1.33 -2.79
C ALA A 98 -17.08 0.35 -3.82
N CYS A 99 -17.39 0.83 -5.03
CA CYS A 99 -17.86 -0.03 -6.13
C CYS A 99 -16.81 -1.07 -6.53
N ILE A 100 -15.54 -0.68 -6.67
CA ILE A 100 -14.44 -1.61 -6.99
C ILE A 100 -14.32 -2.68 -5.91
N SER A 101 -14.35 -2.27 -4.64
CA SER A 101 -14.25 -3.19 -3.50
C SER A 101 -15.41 -4.18 -3.48
N PHE A 102 -16.63 -3.70 -3.75
CA PHE A 102 -17.81 -4.56 -3.90
C PHE A 102 -17.61 -5.56 -5.05
N SER A 103 -17.29 -5.09 -6.26
CA SER A 103 -17.04 -5.98 -7.40
C SER A 103 -15.94 -7.00 -7.11
N HIS A 104 -14.87 -6.61 -6.42
CA HIS A 104 -13.81 -7.54 -6.02
C HIS A 104 -14.34 -8.65 -5.10
N ILE A 105 -15.08 -8.30 -4.05
CA ILE A 105 -15.61 -9.29 -3.11
C ILE A 105 -16.60 -10.23 -3.81
N TRP A 106 -17.50 -9.71 -4.64
CA TRP A 106 -18.60 -10.48 -5.21
C TRP A 106 -18.27 -11.17 -6.54
N GLN A 107 -17.24 -10.74 -7.27
CA GLN A 107 -16.83 -11.36 -8.54
C GLN A 107 -15.45 -12.02 -8.43
N VAL A 108 -14.46 -11.32 -7.88
CA VAL A 108 -13.08 -11.86 -7.82
C VAL A 108 -12.99 -13.01 -6.81
N THR A 109 -13.62 -12.91 -5.64
CA THR A 109 -13.62 -14.00 -4.65
C THR A 109 -14.20 -15.32 -5.21
N PRO A 110 -15.39 -15.36 -5.85
CA PRO A 110 -15.87 -16.60 -6.43
C PRO A 110 -15.02 -17.07 -7.61
N CYS A 111 -14.51 -16.17 -8.46
CA CYS A 111 -13.56 -16.54 -9.51
C CYS A 111 -12.30 -17.21 -8.94
N TYR A 112 -11.74 -16.67 -7.86
CA TYR A 112 -10.58 -17.24 -7.19
C TYR A 112 -10.88 -18.63 -6.61
N LYS A 113 -12.07 -18.80 -5.99
CA LYS A 113 -12.52 -20.11 -5.51
C LYS A 113 -12.65 -21.13 -6.64
N VAL A 114 -13.20 -20.74 -7.80
CA VAL A 114 -13.31 -21.61 -8.98
C VAL A 114 -11.94 -21.96 -9.55
N LEU A 115 -11.05 -20.98 -9.66
CA LEU A 115 -9.66 -21.20 -10.09
C LEU A 115 -8.94 -22.17 -9.14
N ASP A 116 -9.10 -22.02 -7.83
CA ASP A 116 -8.49 -22.91 -6.84
C ASP A 116 -8.98 -24.36 -7.00
N ILE A 117 -10.29 -24.56 -7.22
CA ILE A 117 -10.86 -25.89 -7.51
C ILE A 117 -10.25 -26.46 -8.80
N ASN A 118 -10.16 -25.69 -9.87
CA ASN A 118 -9.59 -26.13 -11.15
C ASN A 118 -8.11 -26.46 -11.03
N CYS A 119 -7.31 -25.61 -10.37
CA CYS A 119 -5.92 -25.87 -10.06
C CYS A 119 -5.76 -27.13 -9.19
N GLY A 120 -6.69 -27.38 -8.26
CA GLY A 120 -6.78 -28.62 -7.50
C GLY A 120 -6.96 -29.86 -8.39
N CYS A 121 -7.82 -29.77 -9.41
CA CYS A 121 -8.01 -30.84 -10.39
C CYS A 121 -6.74 -31.06 -11.24
N ILE A 122 -6.14 -29.98 -11.75
CA ILE A 122 -4.90 -30.04 -12.55
C ILE A 122 -3.76 -30.64 -11.73
N ARG A 123 -3.63 -30.27 -10.45
CA ARG A 123 -2.61 -30.82 -9.55
C ARG A 123 -2.76 -32.33 -9.37
N LYS A 124 -4.00 -32.83 -9.22
CA LYS A 124 -4.29 -34.27 -9.13
C LYS A 124 -3.96 -34.99 -10.43
N PHE A 125 -4.37 -34.41 -11.57
CA PHE A 125 -4.07 -34.95 -12.89
C PHE A 125 -2.54 -35.02 -13.12
N TRP A 126 -1.83 -33.95 -12.81
CA TRP A 126 -0.37 -33.90 -12.89
C TRP A 126 0.28 -34.96 -11.98
N GLY A 127 -0.18 -35.10 -10.74
CA GLY A 127 0.28 -36.14 -9.82
C GLY A 127 0.06 -37.55 -10.38
N LEU A 128 -1.08 -37.80 -11.04
CA LEU A 128 -1.34 -39.07 -11.72
C LEU A 128 -0.37 -39.29 -12.89
N CYS A 129 -0.16 -38.28 -13.75
CA CYS A 129 0.79 -38.36 -14.85
C CYS A 129 2.21 -38.67 -14.37
N VAL A 130 2.67 -37.98 -13.32
CA VAL A 130 3.99 -38.21 -12.73
C VAL A 130 4.09 -39.63 -12.15
N ASN A 131 3.09 -40.09 -11.41
CA ASN A 131 3.11 -41.44 -10.82
C ASN A 131 3.05 -42.55 -11.88
N CYS A 132 2.25 -42.38 -12.94
CA CYS A 132 2.10 -43.39 -13.98
C CYS A 132 3.25 -43.42 -14.98
N ALA A 133 3.92 -42.29 -15.24
CA ALA A 133 4.99 -42.22 -16.23
C ALA A 133 6.38 -42.16 -15.58
N ILE A 134 6.57 -41.24 -14.63
CA ILE A 134 7.89 -41.00 -14.03
C ILE A 134 8.17 -42.00 -12.92
N GLY A 135 7.16 -42.39 -12.14
CA GLY A 135 7.25 -43.45 -11.12
C GLY A 135 7.92 -44.73 -11.65
N PRO A 136 7.34 -45.42 -12.65
CA PRO A 136 7.92 -46.64 -13.19
C PRO A 136 9.27 -46.41 -13.90
N CYS A 137 9.49 -45.25 -14.52
CA CYS A 137 10.80 -44.91 -15.09
C CYS A 137 11.89 -44.80 -14.00
N CYS A 138 11.57 -44.15 -12.87
CA CYS A 138 12.48 -43.98 -11.76
C CYS A 138 12.77 -45.32 -11.06
N GLU A 139 11.76 -46.17 -10.92
CA GLU A 139 11.90 -47.53 -10.41
C GLU A 139 12.79 -48.38 -11.32
N ALA A 140 12.58 -48.35 -12.63
CA ALA A 140 13.44 -49.01 -13.61
C ALA A 140 14.89 -48.51 -13.53
N CYS A 141 15.10 -47.18 -13.48
CA CYS A 141 16.43 -46.59 -13.31
C CYS A 141 17.10 -47.07 -12.02
N SER A 142 16.38 -47.15 -10.90
CA SER A 142 16.94 -47.58 -9.62
C SER A 142 17.44 -49.04 -9.65
N LEU A 143 16.77 -49.91 -10.40
CA LEU A 143 17.21 -51.30 -10.61
C LEU A 143 18.49 -51.39 -11.42
N PHE A 144 18.71 -50.50 -12.41
CA PHE A 144 19.98 -50.43 -13.14
C PHE A 144 21.15 -49.99 -12.24
N PHE A 145 20.89 -49.16 -11.23
CA PHE A 145 21.92 -48.70 -10.28
C PHE A 145 22.11 -49.62 -9.07
N ALA A 146 21.19 -50.54 -8.80
CA ALA A 146 21.26 -51.48 -7.68
C ALA A 146 22.56 -52.32 -7.60
N PRO A 147 23.14 -52.82 -8.72
CA PRO A 147 24.39 -53.58 -8.68
C PRO A 147 25.61 -52.73 -8.22
N PHE A 148 25.61 -51.44 -8.57
CA PHE A 148 26.70 -50.52 -8.17
C PHE A 148 26.60 -50.15 -6.68
N ALA A 149 25.38 -50.03 -6.14
CA ALA A 149 25.16 -49.76 -4.72
C ALA A 149 25.56 -50.96 -3.82
N SER A 150 25.33 -52.20 -4.27
CA SER A 150 25.76 -53.42 -3.56
C SER A 150 27.28 -53.54 -3.42
N SER A 151 28.06 -52.88 -4.27
CA SER A 151 29.53 -52.94 -4.22
C SER A 151 30.14 -52.08 -3.11
N GLY A 152 29.33 -51.25 -2.42
CA GLY A 152 29.74 -50.43 -1.28
C GLY A 152 29.50 -51.05 0.10
N THR A 153 28.68 -52.10 0.22
CA THR A 153 28.36 -52.73 1.52
C THR A 153 29.06 -54.07 1.67
N LYS A 154 30.40 -54.03 1.79
CA LYS A 154 31.12 -55.05 2.55
C LYS A 154 31.10 -54.65 4.03
N VAL A 155 29.95 -54.78 4.69
CA VAL A 155 29.89 -54.80 6.16
C VAL A 155 29.71 -56.25 6.58
N THR A 156 30.86 -56.84 6.92
CA THR A 156 31.09 -58.02 7.74
C THR A 156 30.03 -58.20 8.82
N ILE A 157 29.37 -59.36 8.85
CA ILE A 157 29.09 -60.09 10.10
C ILE A 157 29.33 -61.58 9.81
N GLN A 158 30.08 -62.17 10.74
CA GLN A 158 30.64 -63.52 10.79
C GLN A 158 29.58 -64.62 10.82
#